data_AF-A0A941N8Y0-F1
#
_entry.id   AF-A0A941N8Y0-F1
#
_cell.length_a   1.000
_cell.length_b   1.000
_cell.length_c   1.000
_cell.angle_alpha   90.00
_cell.angle_beta   90.00
_cell.angle_gamma   90.00
#
_symmetry.space_group_name_H-M   'P 1'
#
loop_
_entity.id
_entity.type
_entity.pdbx_description
1 polymer ?
#
loop_
_entity_poly.entity_id
_entity_poly.type
_entity_poly.pdbx_seq_one_letter_code
_entity_poly.pdbx_strand_id
1 'polypeptide(L)'
;MSQQIQIPLKPGWVEEVDPSASQVRTFCRNPTRSGPLQMSWWSAADSGVITDNSLLPGIAATFGEEQFGCGEPLAVTAGNCRFGAYGNATFSAPPEHSYAEIWVLYNGEGFLLVTYMSAETPDPVELDEVREMVLQIVRPTAN
;
A
#
# COMPACT_ATOMS: atom_id res chain seq x y z
N MET A 1 -9.89 22.35 3.31
CA MET A 1 -10.37 21.17 4.05
C MET A 1 -9.56 19.99 3.57
N SER A 2 -8.80 19.33 4.44
CA SER A 2 -8.03 18.12 4.09
C SER A 2 -9.02 17.03 3.67
N GLN A 3 -9.03 16.68 2.37
CA GLN A 3 -9.84 15.56 1.89
C GLN A 3 -9.27 14.27 2.48
N GLN A 4 -10.01 13.66 3.39
CA GLN A 4 -9.56 12.50 4.14
C GLN A 4 -9.66 11.23 3.28
N ILE A 5 -8.53 10.54 3.09
CA ILE A 5 -8.48 9.22 2.45
C ILE A 5 -9.18 8.20 3.35
N GLN A 6 -10.09 7.42 2.78
CA GLN A 6 -10.86 6.40 3.48
C GLN A 6 -10.40 5.01 3.05
N ILE A 7 -10.18 4.13 4.03
CA ILE A 7 -9.86 2.72 3.84
C ILE A 7 -10.94 1.89 4.53
N PRO A 8 -11.65 1.00 3.81
CA PRO A 8 -12.65 0.14 4.43
C PRO A 8 -11.96 -1.01 5.14
N LEU A 9 -11.89 -0.96 6.47
CA LEU A 9 -11.25 -2.00 7.27
C LEU A 9 -12.08 -3.28 7.32
N LYS A 10 -11.41 -4.42 7.14
CA LYS A 10 -11.99 -5.75 7.34
C LYS A 10 -12.16 -6.06 8.83
N PRO A 11 -13.09 -6.97 9.20
CA PRO A 11 -13.26 -7.35 10.62
C PRO A 11 -11.93 -7.76 11.26
N GLY A 12 -11.66 -7.24 12.46
CA GLY A 12 -10.41 -7.50 13.18
C GLY A 12 -9.27 -6.53 12.84
N TRP A 13 -9.35 -5.76 11.75
CA TRP A 13 -8.37 -4.72 11.44
C TRP A 13 -8.68 -3.42 12.18
N VAL A 14 -7.65 -2.80 12.73
CA VAL A 14 -7.74 -1.52 13.43
C VAL A 14 -6.65 -0.57 12.94
N GLU A 15 -6.95 0.72 12.96
CA GLU A 15 -5.94 1.76 12.77
C GLU A 15 -5.16 1.97 14.07
N GLU A 16 -3.84 1.87 13.99
CA GLU A 16 -2.95 2.25 15.06
C GLU A 16 -2.66 3.75 14.97
N VAL A 17 -3.22 4.50 15.91
CA VAL A 17 -3.01 5.94 15.98
C VAL A 17 -1.72 6.21 16.73
N ASP A 18 -0.65 6.48 15.98
CA ASP A 18 0.58 7.04 16.53
C ASP A 18 0.53 8.57 16.45
N PRO A 19 0.43 9.29 17.58
CA PRO A 19 0.37 10.75 17.60
C PRO A 19 1.66 11.42 17.08
N SER A 20 2.76 10.67 16.93
CA SER A 20 4.02 11.15 16.36
C SER A 20 4.15 10.93 14.85
N ALA A 21 3.42 9.98 14.27
CA ALA A 21 3.47 9.63 12.85
C ALA A 21 2.40 10.38 12.05
N SER A 22 2.57 11.70 11.90
CA SER A 22 1.55 12.56 11.28
C SER A 22 1.26 12.31 9.79
N GLN A 23 2.09 11.51 9.10
CA GLN A 23 2.01 11.31 7.64
C GLN A 23 1.85 9.84 7.22
N VAL A 24 1.97 8.89 8.14
CA VAL A 24 1.83 7.46 7.86
C VAL A 24 0.71 6.90 8.73
N ARG A 25 -0.30 6.32 8.10
CA ARG A 25 -1.37 5.59 8.79
C ARG A 25 -1.00 4.12 8.80
N THR A 26 -1.04 3.49 9.97
CA THR A 26 -0.72 2.07 10.13
C THR A 26 -1.97 1.32 10.55
N PHE A 27 -2.22 0.17 9.93
CA PHE A 27 -3.35 -0.71 10.24
C PHE A 27 -2.84 -2.10 10.55
N CYS A 28 -3.35 -2.70 11.61
CA CYS A 28 -2.93 -4.01 12.07
C CYS A 28 -4.14 -4.90 12.30
N ARG A 29 -3.97 -6.21 12.06
CA ARG A 29 -4.99 -7.21 12.39
C ARG A 29 -4.89 -7.60 13.86
N ASN A 30 -5.98 -7.55 14.60
CA ASN A 30 -6.04 -8.00 15.99
C ASN A 30 -6.46 -9.48 16.09
N PRO A 31 -5.91 -10.25 17.05
CA PRO A 31 -4.87 -9.86 18.02
C PRO A 31 -3.44 -10.09 17.52
N THR A 32 -3.26 -10.69 16.33
CA THR A 32 -1.95 -11.17 15.86
C THR A 32 -0.94 -10.05 15.68
N ARG A 33 -1.40 -8.88 15.23
CA ARG A 33 -0.60 -7.71 14.83
C ARG A 33 0.54 -8.07 13.86
N SER A 34 0.37 -9.19 13.15
CA SER A 34 1.21 -9.59 12.03
C SER A 34 0.92 -8.70 10.83
N GLY A 35 1.95 -8.43 10.03
CA GLY A 35 1.76 -7.76 8.75
C GLY A 35 1.12 -6.37 8.84
N PRO A 36 1.76 -5.35 9.45
CA PRO A 36 1.23 -4.00 9.41
C PRO A 36 1.02 -3.55 7.95
N LEU A 37 -0.18 -3.06 7.67
CA LEU A 37 -0.52 -2.34 6.45
C LEU A 37 -0.28 -0.85 6.70
N GLN A 38 0.70 -0.25 6.04
CA GLN A 38 1.03 1.16 6.20
C GLN A 38 0.66 1.93 4.94
N MET A 39 0.16 3.15 5.11
CA MET A 39 -0.28 4.01 4.03
C MET A 39 0.21 5.44 4.22
N SER A 40 0.74 6.02 3.16
CA SER A 40 1.22 7.40 3.11
C SER A 40 0.87 8.05 1.78
N TRP A 41 0.62 9.36 1.82
CA TRP A 41 0.13 10.15 0.69
C TRP A 41 1.17 11.17 0.22
N TRP A 42 1.37 11.25 -1.10
CA TRP A 42 2.13 12.31 -1.74
C TRP A 42 1.29 13.00 -2.80
N SER A 43 1.29 14.34 -2.78
CA SER A 43 0.64 15.11 -3.82
C SER A 43 1.48 15.09 -5.11
N ALA A 44 0.84 15.20 -6.27
CA ALA A 44 1.54 15.34 -7.54
C ALA A 44 2.33 16.65 -7.63
N ALA A 45 1.99 17.67 -6.82
CA ALA A 45 2.78 18.90 -6.72
C ALA A 45 4.15 18.65 -6.06
N ASP A 46 4.21 17.72 -5.11
CA ASP A 46 5.45 17.40 -4.38
C ASP A 46 6.30 16.33 -5.08
N SER A 47 5.66 15.45 -5.85
CA SER A 47 6.27 14.23 -6.39
C SER A 47 6.28 14.12 -7.92
N GLY A 48 5.65 15.08 -8.61
CA GLY A 48 5.45 15.04 -10.05
C GLY A 48 4.19 14.29 -10.45
N VAL A 49 3.78 14.51 -11.69
CA VAL A 49 2.61 13.85 -12.30
C VAL A 49 3.09 12.56 -12.95
N ILE A 50 2.44 11.44 -12.61
CA ILE A 50 2.63 10.18 -13.33
C ILE A 50 1.84 10.29 -14.64
N THR A 51 2.55 10.42 -15.75
CA THR A 51 1.94 10.66 -17.07
C THR A 51 1.45 9.38 -17.75
N ASP A 52 1.94 8.23 -17.31
CA ASP A 52 1.56 6.92 -17.81
C ASP A 52 1.37 5.93 -16.65
N ASN A 53 0.12 5.48 -16.47
CA ASN A 53 -0.24 4.50 -15.43
C ASN A 53 0.42 3.13 -15.65
N SER A 54 0.93 2.83 -16.85
CA SER A 54 1.67 1.60 -17.11
C SER A 54 2.97 1.50 -16.31
N LEU A 55 3.48 2.63 -15.80
CA LEU A 55 4.70 2.71 -14.99
C LEU A 55 4.47 2.32 -13.53
N LEU A 56 3.23 2.32 -13.04
CA LEU A 56 2.92 2.10 -11.62
C LEU A 56 3.50 0.80 -11.03
N PRO A 57 3.45 -0.37 -11.72
CA PRO A 57 4.04 -1.59 -11.18
C PRO A 57 5.57 -1.50 -11.07
N GLY A 58 6.22 -0.84 -12.03
CA GLY A 58 7.65 -0.58 -11.99
C GLY A 58 8.03 0.34 -10.82
N ILE A 59 7.22 1.38 -10.57
CA ILE A 59 7.42 2.26 -9.41
C ILE A 59 7.27 1.47 -8.10
N ALA A 60 6.25 0.60 -7.98
CA ALA A 60 6.09 -0.26 -6.81
C ALA A 60 7.29 -1.21 -6.62
N ALA A 61 7.83 -1.77 -7.71
CA ALA A 61 9.02 -2.60 -7.68
C ALA A 61 10.25 -1.82 -7.17
N THR A 62 10.50 -0.64 -7.73
CA THR A 62 11.60 0.25 -7.32
C THR A 62 11.51 0.64 -5.84
N PHE A 63 10.31 0.92 -5.32
CA PHE A 63 10.14 1.17 -3.88
C PHE A 63 10.57 -0.03 -3.04
N GLY A 64 10.11 -1.23 -3.38
CA GLY A 64 10.49 -2.45 -2.67
C GLY A 64 11.99 -2.72 -2.73
N GLU A 65 12.60 -2.62 -3.91
CA GLU A 65 14.02 -2.87 -4.12
C GLU A 65 14.91 -1.82 -3.42
N GLU A 66 14.71 -0.54 -3.74
CA GLU A 66 15.67 0.51 -3.37
C GLU A 66 15.39 1.14 -2.01
N GLN A 67 14.12 1.30 -1.64
CA GLN A 67 13.75 1.99 -0.39
C GLN A 67 13.59 1.01 0.77
N PHE A 68 13.10 -0.21 0.49
CA PHE A 68 12.84 -1.22 1.50
C PHE A 68 13.82 -2.40 1.49
N GLY A 69 14.70 -2.49 0.48
CA GLY A 69 15.72 -3.54 0.40
C GLY A 69 15.15 -4.95 0.24
N CYS A 70 13.97 -5.09 -0.36
CA CYS A 70 13.26 -6.37 -0.48
C CYS A 70 13.88 -7.34 -1.51
N GLY A 71 14.87 -6.89 -2.29
CA GLY A 71 15.41 -7.65 -3.42
C GLY A 71 14.48 -7.66 -4.63
N GLU A 72 14.72 -8.55 -5.58
CA GLU A 72 13.93 -8.62 -6.83
C GLU A 72 12.47 -9.05 -6.55
N PRO A 73 11.47 -8.43 -7.21
CA PRO A 73 10.07 -8.80 -7.04
C PRO A 73 9.80 -10.19 -7.62
N LEU A 74 9.00 -10.97 -6.89
CA LEU A 74 8.47 -12.26 -7.36
C LEU A 74 7.39 -12.06 -8.43
N ALA A 75 6.61 -10.99 -8.29
CA ALA A 75 5.53 -10.64 -9.20
C ALA A 75 5.33 -9.14 -9.22
N VAL A 76 4.93 -8.63 -10.38
CA VAL A 76 4.44 -7.26 -10.56
C VAL A 76 3.09 -7.30 -11.24
N THR A 77 2.13 -6.53 -10.73
CA THR A 77 0.77 -6.47 -11.27
C THR A 77 0.28 -5.04 -11.38
N ALA A 78 -0.70 -4.81 -12.26
CA ALA A 78 -1.32 -3.52 -12.48
C ALA A 78 -2.83 -3.68 -12.59
N GLY A 79 -3.57 -2.62 -12.30
CA GLY A 79 -5.01 -2.60 -12.55
C GLY A 79 -5.67 -1.29 -12.19
N ASN A 80 -7.00 -1.34 -12.14
CA ASN A 80 -7.83 -0.23 -11.65
C ASN A 80 -8.35 -0.57 -10.25
N CYS A 81 -8.47 0.44 -9.42
CA CYS A 81 -9.03 0.35 -8.07
C CYS A 81 -9.98 1.53 -7.85
N ARG A 82 -10.64 1.59 -6.69
CA ARG A 82 -11.55 2.71 -6.40
C ARG A 82 -10.85 4.06 -6.27
N PHE A 83 -9.56 4.06 -5.98
CA PHE A 83 -8.74 5.26 -5.93
C PHE A 83 -8.43 5.82 -7.33
N GLY A 84 -8.32 4.95 -8.34
CA GLY A 84 -7.85 5.29 -9.68
C GLY A 84 -7.18 4.08 -10.33
N ALA A 85 -5.90 4.21 -10.71
CA ALA A 85 -5.07 3.09 -11.15
C ALA A 85 -4.14 2.63 -10.03
N TYR A 86 -3.68 1.38 -10.08
CA TYR A 86 -2.65 0.89 -9.18
C TYR A 86 -1.59 0.08 -9.90
N GLY A 87 -0.39 0.09 -9.32
CA GLY A 87 0.66 -0.90 -9.55
C GLY A 87 1.00 -1.58 -8.24
N ASN A 88 1.41 -2.84 -8.32
CA ASN A 88 1.78 -3.65 -7.18
C ASN A 88 3.03 -4.48 -7.49
N ALA A 89 3.86 -4.68 -6.47
CA ALA A 89 4.98 -5.59 -6.50
C ALA A 89 4.98 -6.47 -5.24
N THR A 90 5.13 -7.77 -5.43
CA THR A 90 5.20 -8.78 -4.38
C THR A 90 6.63 -9.27 -4.22
N PHE A 91 7.10 -9.39 -2.99
CA PHE A 91 8.45 -9.81 -2.64
C PHE A 91 8.43 -10.93 -1.61
N SER A 92 9.50 -11.70 -1.61
CA SER A 92 9.88 -12.54 -0.48
C SER A 92 11.37 -12.33 -0.24
N ALA A 93 11.76 -11.90 0.96
CA ALA A 93 13.18 -11.69 1.26
C ALA A 93 13.78 -13.00 1.85
N PRO A 94 14.81 -13.59 1.22
CA PRO A 94 15.62 -14.64 1.83
C PRO A 94 16.54 -14.07 2.93
N PRO A 95 17.01 -14.85 3.92
CA PRO A 95 16.79 -16.28 4.13
C PRO A 95 15.63 -16.62 5.08
N GLU A 96 14.95 -15.63 5.63
CA GLU A 96 13.96 -15.79 6.71
C GLU A 96 12.62 -15.19 6.30
N HIS A 97 11.79 -15.99 5.62
CA HIS A 97 10.32 -15.98 5.57
C HIS A 97 9.54 -14.65 5.47
N SER A 98 10.19 -13.51 5.20
CA SER A 98 9.51 -12.23 5.15
C SER A 98 8.79 -12.07 3.81
N TYR A 99 7.60 -11.49 3.91
CA TYR A 99 6.71 -11.25 2.79
C TYR A 99 6.43 -9.76 2.73
N ALA A 100 6.52 -9.18 1.53
CA ALA A 100 6.11 -7.81 1.33
C ALA A 100 5.24 -7.67 0.08
N GLU A 101 4.20 -6.84 0.18
CA GLU A 101 3.52 -6.29 -0.97
C GLU A 101 3.54 -4.77 -0.90
N ILE A 102 3.94 -4.16 -2.00
CA ILE A 102 4.03 -2.72 -2.16
C ILE A 102 3.03 -2.33 -3.23
N TRP A 103 2.17 -1.35 -2.97
CA TRP A 103 1.26 -0.78 -3.95
C TRP A 103 1.50 0.72 -4.10
N VAL A 104 1.37 1.18 -5.35
CA VAL A 104 1.31 2.59 -5.69
C VAL A 104 -0.04 2.83 -6.36
N LEU A 105 -0.91 3.59 -5.70
CA LEU A 105 -2.24 3.94 -6.21
C LEU A 105 -2.21 5.39 -6.68
N TYR A 106 -2.70 5.67 -7.88
CA TYR A 106 -2.64 7.00 -8.48
C TYR A 106 -3.99 7.44 -9.03
N ASN A 107 -4.36 8.69 -8.77
CA ASN A 107 -5.66 9.26 -9.18
C ASN A 107 -5.54 10.52 -10.06
N GLY A 108 -4.35 10.86 -10.54
CA GLY A 108 -4.09 12.09 -11.29
C GLY A 108 -3.69 13.29 -10.42
N GLU A 109 -4.10 13.33 -9.14
CA GLU A 109 -3.77 14.43 -8.22
C GLU A 109 -2.56 14.12 -7.32
N GLY A 110 -2.18 12.86 -7.22
CA GLY A 110 -1.09 12.37 -6.38
C GLY A 110 -1.18 10.86 -6.24
N PHE A 111 -0.26 10.27 -5.47
CA PHE A 111 -0.23 8.83 -5.23
C PHE A 111 -0.24 8.46 -3.75
N LEU A 112 -0.84 7.31 -3.46
CA LEU A 112 -0.69 6.60 -2.19
C LEU A 112 0.36 5.52 -2.36
N LEU A 113 1.36 5.53 -1.48
CA LEU A 113 2.17 4.35 -1.23
C LEU A 113 1.46 3.54 -0.15
N VAL A 114 1.23 2.27 -0.42
CA VAL A 114 0.73 1.32 0.55
C VAL A 114 1.73 0.18 0.65
N THR A 115 2.09 -0.21 1.86
CA THR A 115 3.01 -1.30 2.11
C THR A 115 2.38 -2.29 3.08
N TYR A 116 2.53 -3.56 2.81
CA TYR A 116 2.23 -4.64 3.74
C TYR A 116 3.51 -5.44 3.90
N MET A 117 4.00 -5.56 5.14
CA MET A 117 5.26 -6.26 5.43
C MET A 117 5.07 -7.19 6.60
N SER A 118 5.33 -8.47 6.39
CA SER A 118 5.25 -9.50 7.42
C SER A 118 6.59 -10.21 7.55
N ALA A 119 6.97 -10.54 8.79
CA ALA A 119 8.18 -11.32 9.08
C ALA A 119 8.04 -12.79 8.64
N GLU A 120 6.80 -13.26 8.50
CA GLU A 120 6.46 -14.61 8.04
C GLU A 120 5.56 -14.55 6.81
N THR A 121 5.45 -15.68 6.09
CA THR A 121 4.45 -15.82 5.03
C THR A 121 3.06 -15.73 5.66
N PRO A 122 2.25 -14.72 5.31
CA PRO A 122 0.97 -14.53 5.96
C PRO A 122 -0.04 -15.59 5.53
N ASP A 123 -1.07 -15.74 6.37
CA ASP A 123 -2.22 -16.55 6.02
C ASP A 123 -2.91 -16.02 4.73
N PRO A 124 -3.32 -16.88 3.79
CA PRO A 124 -3.95 -16.45 2.55
C PRO A 124 -5.19 -15.57 2.74
N VAL A 125 -5.99 -15.78 3.80
CA VAL A 125 -7.16 -14.95 4.08
C VAL A 125 -6.74 -13.54 4.47
N GLU A 126 -5.65 -13.41 5.24
CA GLU A 126 -5.08 -12.11 5.58
C GLU A 126 -4.63 -11.34 4.34
N LEU A 127 -3.94 -12.02 3.42
CA LEU A 127 -3.48 -11.41 2.17
C LEU A 127 -4.64 -10.95 1.29
N ASP A 128 -5.68 -11.77 1.16
CA ASP A 128 -6.86 -11.41 0.38
C ASP A 128 -7.61 -10.23 1.02
N GLU A 129 -7.74 -10.20 2.35
CA GLU A 129 -8.29 -9.07 3.08
C GLU A 129 -7.48 -7.80 2.82
N VAL A 130 -6.14 -7.86 2.93
CA VAL A 130 -5.24 -6.72 2.67
C VAL A 130 -5.43 -6.19 1.27
N ARG A 131 -5.34 -7.05 0.26
CA ARG A 131 -5.52 -6.66 -1.14
C ARG A 131 -6.88 -6.03 -1.37
N GLU A 132 -7.95 -6.61 -0.83
CA GLU A 132 -9.29 -6.04 -0.97
C GLU A 132 -9.40 -4.66 -0.29
N MET A 133 -8.85 -4.51 0.92
CA MET A 133 -8.81 -3.20 1.60
C MET A 133 -8.12 -2.15 0.75
N VAL A 134 -6.96 -2.47 0.17
CA VAL A 134 -6.18 -1.57 -0.69
C VAL A 134 -6.97 -1.19 -1.95
N LEU A 135 -7.56 -2.17 -2.64
CA LEU A 135 -8.30 -1.93 -3.88
C LEU A 135 -9.59 -1.12 -3.68
N GLN A 136 -10.10 -1.07 -2.44
CA GLN A 136 -11.30 -0.33 -2.06
C GLN A 136 -11.00 1.03 -1.41
N ILE A 137 -9.73 1.44 -1.29
CA ILE A 137 -9.36 2.78 -0.81
C ILE A 137 -10.00 3.84 -1.72
N VAL A 138 -10.58 4.87 -1.10
CA VAL A 138 -11.16 6.02 -1.80
C VAL A 138 -10.64 7.32 -1.24
N ARG A 139 -10.51 8.31 -2.12
CA ARG A 139 -10.38 9.70 -1.75
C ARG A 139 -11.64 10.43 -2.22
N PRO A 140 -12.52 10.86 -1.29
CA PRO A 140 -13.72 11.59 -1.67
C PRO A 140 -13.32 12.86 -2.45
N THR A 141 -13.83 13.01 -3.66
CA THR A 141 -13.76 14.27 -4.38
C THR A 141 -14.57 15.31 -3.62
N ALA A 142 -14.00 16.51 -3.41
CA ALA A 142 -14.79 17.64 -2.93
C ALA A 142 -15.88 17.95 -3.97
N ASN A 143 -17.15 17.85 -3.55
CA ASN A 143 -18.28 18.36 -4.31
C ASN A 143 -18.26 19.89 -4.35
#